data_AF-A0A7D9DUH3-F1
#
_entry.id   AF-A0A7D9DUH3-F1
#
_cell.length_a   1.000
_cell.length_b   1.000
_cell.length_c   1.000
_cell.angle_alpha   90.00
_cell.angle_beta   90.00
_cell.angle_gamma   90.00
#
_symmetry.space_group_name_H-M   'P 1'
#
loop_
_entity.id
_entity.type
_entity.pdbx_description
1 polymer ?
#
loop_
_entity_poly.entity_id
_entity_poly.type
_entity_poly.pdbx_seq_one_letter_code
_entity_poly.pdbx_strand_id
1 'polypeptide(L)'
;MVFGSKAVVNTENFVGHDQIWKDHVTNEATAAKQWPVNWGFLIGQYKKLCNEDDDVPQGAASVRVKERREKLKLPPINNVKQLGVGTSTRPFPRTSSGEIGWRSTQPQCRLERYGRYTKPVPGVLKSLNWPPESVD
;
A
#
# COMPACT_ATOMS: atom_id res chain seq x y z
N MET A 1 -37.66 32.98 15.15
CA MET A 1 -37.78 31.58 15.61
C MET A 1 -36.46 30.89 15.33
N VAL A 2 -35.66 30.64 16.37
CA VAL A 2 -34.37 29.93 16.26
C VAL A 2 -34.62 28.53 16.80
N PHE A 3 -34.67 27.53 15.92
CA PHE A 3 -34.64 26.13 16.34
C PHE A 3 -33.18 25.72 16.48
N GLY A 4 -32.67 25.74 17.71
CA GLY A 4 -31.38 25.16 18.05
C GLY A 4 -31.48 23.64 17.90
N SER A 5 -30.75 23.09 16.94
CA SER A 5 -30.53 21.65 16.82
C SER A 5 -29.90 21.14 18.12
N LYS A 6 -30.60 20.29 18.87
CA LYS A 6 -30.01 19.58 19.99
C LYS A 6 -28.90 18.68 19.45
N ALA A 7 -27.67 18.92 19.87
CA ALA A 7 -26.59 17.97 19.67
C ALA A 7 -27.00 16.66 20.35
N VAL A 8 -27.13 15.59 19.56
CA VAL A 8 -27.24 14.24 20.09
C VAL A 8 -25.93 13.97 20.80
N VAL A 9 -25.92 14.10 22.13
CA VAL A 9 -24.81 13.60 22.95
C VAL A 9 -24.85 12.10 22.75
N ASN A 10 -23.92 11.57 21.95
CA ASN A 10 -23.74 10.13 21.84
C ASN A 10 -23.29 9.68 23.24
N THR A 11 -24.25 9.19 24.03
CA THR A 11 -23.96 8.53 25.32
C THR A 11 -23.40 7.17 24.99
N GLU A 12 -22.21 7.15 24.40
CA GLU A 12 -21.52 5.92 24.12
C GLU A 12 -21.18 5.26 25.47
N ASN A 13 -21.44 3.97 25.57
CA ASN A 13 -21.30 3.21 26.81
C ASN A 13 -19.83 3.23 27.25
N PHE A 14 -19.49 4.11 28.20
CA PHE A 14 -18.12 4.28 28.71
C PHE A 14 -17.47 2.96 29.17
N VAL A 15 -18.28 2.06 29.74
CA VAL A 15 -17.82 0.71 30.13
C VAL A 15 -17.44 -0.12 28.92
N GLY A 16 -18.19 0.00 27.82
CA GLY A 16 -17.86 -0.64 26.54
C GLY A 16 -16.55 -0.13 25.95
N HIS A 17 -16.33 1.19 25.96
CA HIS A 17 -15.08 1.78 25.48
C HIS A 17 -13.87 1.36 26.32
N ASP A 18 -14.02 1.33 27.65
CA ASP A 18 -12.98 0.86 28.56
C ASP A 18 -12.61 -0.62 28.31
N GLN A 19 -13.61 -1.47 28.07
CA GLN A 19 -13.36 -2.88 27.72
C GLN A 19 -12.67 -3.04 26.36
N ILE A 20 -13.09 -2.30 25.33
CA ILE A 20 -12.43 -2.31 24.01
C ILE A 20 -10.95 -1.91 24.14
N TRP A 21 -10.67 -0.88 24.95
CA TRP A 21 -9.29 -0.45 25.17
C TRP A 21 -8.46 -1.52 25.90
N LYS A 22 -9.02 -2.16 26.93
CA LYS A 22 -8.37 -3.28 27.63
C LYS A 22 -8.08 -4.46 26.70
N ASP A 23 -9.03 -4.82 25.84
CA ASP A 23 -8.86 -5.88 24.84
C ASP A 23 -7.75 -5.54 23.85
N HIS A 24 -7.66 -4.29 23.40
CA HIS A 24 -6.56 -3.86 22.52
C HIS A 24 -5.20 -4.01 23.20
N VAL A 25 -5.05 -3.54 24.44
CA VAL A 25 -3.78 -3.64 25.19
C VAL A 25 -3.38 -5.09 25.42
N THR A 26 -4.34 -5.95 25.79
CA THR A 26 -4.07 -7.38 26.01
C THR A 26 -3.74 -8.11 24.70
N ASN A 27 -4.42 -7.79 23.60
CA ASN A 27 -4.13 -8.32 22.27
C ASN A 27 -2.75 -7.88 21.78
N GLU A 28 -2.35 -6.62 21.98
CA GLU A 28 -1.01 -6.15 21.63
C GLU A 28 0.05 -6.90 22.45
N ALA A 29 -0.14 -7.02 23.77
CA ALA A 29 0.80 -7.71 24.63
C ALA A 29 0.94 -9.20 24.30
N THR A 30 -0.16 -9.88 23.97
CA THR A 30 -0.15 -11.28 23.57
C THR A 30 0.45 -11.48 22.17
N ALA A 31 0.09 -10.61 21.22
CA ALA A 31 0.66 -10.61 19.88
C ALA A 31 2.18 -10.38 19.94
N ALA A 32 2.67 -9.45 20.76
CA ALA A 32 4.10 -9.21 20.95
C ALA A 32 4.84 -10.46 21.50
N LYS A 33 4.22 -11.19 22.43
CA LYS A 33 4.79 -12.45 22.98
C LYS A 33 4.79 -13.59 21.96
N GLN A 34 3.75 -13.68 21.12
CA GLN A 34 3.64 -14.70 20.08
C GLN A 34 4.44 -14.35 18.82
N TRP A 35 4.77 -13.08 18.62
CA TRP A 35 5.51 -12.58 17.47
C TRP A 35 6.82 -13.33 17.20
N PRO A 36 7.73 -13.56 18.18
CA PRO A 36 8.96 -14.32 17.92
C PRO A 36 8.70 -15.79 17.54
N VAL A 37 7.60 -16.39 18.02
CA VAL A 37 7.26 -17.78 17.67
C VAL A 37 6.76 -17.86 16.23
N ASN A 38 5.85 -16.96 15.86
CA ASN A 38 5.22 -16.97 14.53
C ASN A 38 6.11 -16.36 13.44
N TRP A 39 6.88 -15.33 13.78
CA TRP A 39 7.60 -14.49 12.83
C TRP A 39 9.11 -14.40 13.10
N GLY A 40 9.63 -15.05 14.14
CA GLY A 40 11.07 -14.99 14.48
C GLY A 40 11.97 -15.53 13.38
N PHE A 41 11.48 -16.40 12.50
CA PHE A 41 12.21 -16.88 11.33
C PHE A 41 12.63 -15.74 10.38
N LEU A 42 11.86 -14.64 10.32
CA LEU A 42 12.18 -13.48 9.49
C LEU A 42 13.47 -12.79 9.96
N ILE A 43 13.75 -12.80 11.26
CA ILE A 43 14.96 -12.20 11.83
C ILE A 43 16.20 -12.93 11.27
N GLY A 44 16.16 -14.27 11.24
CA GLY A 44 17.26 -15.07 10.70
C GLY A 44 17.47 -14.86 9.20
N GLN A 45 16.40 -14.75 8.41
CA GLN A 45 16.50 -14.47 6.97
C GLN A 45 17.04 -13.06 6.72
N TYR A 46 16.62 -12.08 7.52
CA TYR A 46 17.11 -10.71 7.41
C TYR A 46 18.60 -10.60 7.71
N LYS A 47 19.08 -11.26 8.77
CA LYS A 47 20.51 -11.32 9.12
C LYS A 47 21.36 -11.88 7.95
N LYS A 48 20.89 -12.95 7.32
CA LYS A 48 21.53 -13.55 6.14
C LYS A 48 21.56 -12.59 4.95
N LEU A 49 20.44 -11.92 4.64
CA LEU A 49 20.37 -10.95 3.54
C LEU A 49 21.24 -9.71 3.77
N CYS A 50 21.42 -9.29 5.02
CA CYS A 50 22.26 -8.16 5.38
C CYS A 50 23.77 -8.50 5.45
N ASN A 51 24.18 -9.76 5.22
CA ASN A 51 25.56 -10.22 5.46
C ASN A 51 26.06 -9.77 6.84
N GLU A 52 25.20 -9.90 7.86
CA GLU A 52 25.59 -9.68 9.24
C GLU A 52 26.30 -10.96 9.68
N ASP A 53 27.64 -10.95 9.68
CA ASP A 53 28.42 -11.97 10.36
C ASP A 53 28.09 -11.88 11.86
N ASP A 54 27.81 -13.02 12.51
CA ASP A 54 27.44 -13.08 13.93
C ASP A 54 28.55 -12.54 14.88
N ASP A 55 29.74 -12.29 14.34
CA ASP A 55 30.92 -11.76 15.05
C ASP A 55 30.96 -10.21 15.10
N VAL A 56 30.00 -9.54 14.46
CA VAL A 56 29.95 -8.07 14.44
C VAL A 56 29.06 -7.54 15.57
N PRO A 57 29.53 -6.60 16.40
CA PRO A 57 28.77 -6.12 17.56
C PRO A 57 27.41 -5.51 17.19
N GLN A 58 26.41 -5.82 18.03
CA GLN A 58 25.03 -5.36 17.93
C GLN A 58 24.98 -3.83 17.80
N GLY A 59 24.71 -3.32 16.60
CA GLY A 59 24.71 -1.89 16.28
C GLY A 59 25.43 -1.53 14.98
N ALA A 60 26.40 -2.35 14.55
CA ALA A 60 27.08 -2.14 13.26
C ALA A 60 26.14 -2.27 12.05
N ALA A 61 25.12 -3.12 12.16
CA ALA A 61 24.03 -3.23 11.18
C ALA A 61 23.36 -1.88 10.92
N SER A 62 23.03 -1.14 11.98
CA SER A 62 22.38 0.18 11.87
C SER A 62 23.29 1.21 11.21
N VAL A 63 24.60 1.11 11.43
CA VAL A 63 25.62 1.97 10.79
C VAL A 63 25.75 1.62 9.30
N ARG A 64 25.85 0.33 8.95
CA ARG A 64 25.89 -0.14 7.55
C ARG A 64 24.63 0.25 6.77
N VAL A 65 23.45 0.20 7.39
CA VAL A 65 22.19 0.64 6.76
C VAL A 65 22.18 2.15 6.53
N LYS A 66 22.64 2.95 7.50
CA LYS A 66 22.79 4.41 7.33
C LYS A 66 23.77 4.73 6.21
N GLU A 67 24.95 4.12 6.20
CA GLU A 67 25.94 4.29 5.13
C GLU A 67 25.41 3.87 3.77
N ARG A 68 24.71 2.74 3.68
CA ARG A 68 24.06 2.30 2.44
C ARG A 68 23.01 3.31 1.97
N ARG A 69 22.21 3.84 2.90
CA ARG A 69 21.19 4.85 2.61
C ARG A 69 21.81 6.15 2.12
N GLU A 70 22.91 6.60 2.72
CA GLU A 70 23.68 7.76 2.25
C GLU A 70 24.27 7.52 0.86
N LYS A 71 24.83 6.33 0.59
CA LYS A 71 25.36 5.93 -0.74
C LYS A 71 24.26 5.83 -1.80
N LEU A 72 23.03 5.49 -1.41
CA LEU A 72 21.85 5.43 -2.29
C LEU A 72 21.19 6.80 -2.50
N LYS A 73 21.58 7.84 -1.75
CA LYS A 73 21.08 9.19 -2.04
C LYS A 73 21.64 9.61 -3.38
N LEU A 74 20.73 9.74 -4.34
CA LEU A 74 21.04 10.40 -5.60
C LEU A 74 21.42 11.85 -5.30
N PRO A 75 22.36 12.43 -6.07
CA PRO A 75 22.67 13.85 -5.94
C PRO A 75 21.38 14.66 -6.10
N PRO A 76 21.24 15.79 -5.38
CA PRO A 76 20.12 16.70 -5.57
C PRO A 76 19.96 17.04 -7.05
N ILE A 77 18.74 16.97 -7.55
CA ILE A 77 18.43 17.31 -8.95
C ILE A 77 18.53 18.83 -9.08
N ASN A 78 19.75 19.32 -9.26
CA ASN A 78 20.05 20.75 -9.33
C ASN A 78 19.61 21.39 -10.65
N ASN A 79 19.45 20.57 -11.70
CA ASN A 79 19.12 21.06 -13.03
C ASN A 79 18.03 20.17 -13.65
N VAL A 80 16.84 20.73 -13.83
CA VAL A 80 15.69 20.10 -14.52
C VAL A 80 16.06 19.60 -15.93
N LYS A 81 17.12 20.17 -16.52
CA LYS A 81 17.68 19.77 -17.84
C LYS A 81 18.31 18.37 -17.89
N GLN A 82 18.59 17.74 -16.75
CA GLN A 82 19.23 16.41 -16.70
C GLN A 82 18.24 15.24 -16.73
N LEU A 83 16.95 15.48 -16.49
CA LEU A 83 15.93 14.52 -16.88
C LEU A 83 15.84 14.58 -18.40
N GLY A 84 16.45 13.61 -19.10
CA GLY A 84 16.32 13.41 -20.54
C GLY A 84 14.88 13.11 -21.01
N VAL A 85 13.87 13.43 -20.20
CA VAL A 85 12.49 13.55 -20.62
C VAL A 85 12.40 14.87 -21.35
N GLY A 86 12.64 14.83 -22.67
CA GLY A 86 12.40 15.99 -23.53
C GLY A 86 11.03 16.60 -23.24
N THR A 87 10.92 17.92 -23.35
CA THR A 87 9.65 18.61 -23.17
C THR A 87 8.59 17.95 -24.04
N SER A 88 7.43 17.62 -23.46
CA SER A 88 6.32 17.06 -24.24
C SER A 88 5.98 18.04 -25.36
N THR A 89 6.27 17.66 -26.61
CA THR A 89 6.01 18.47 -27.81
C THR A 89 4.52 18.67 -28.08
N ARG A 90 3.65 17.96 -27.35
CA ARG A 90 2.20 18.06 -27.51
C ARG A 90 1.63 19.11 -26.56
N PRO A 91 0.69 19.95 -27.03
CA PRO A 91 0.07 20.99 -26.21
C PRO A 91 -0.64 20.37 -25.00
N PHE A 92 -0.52 21.02 -23.85
CA PHE A 92 -1.30 20.68 -22.67
C PHE A 92 -2.80 20.90 -22.94
N PRO A 93 -3.70 20.09 -22.36
CA PRO A 93 -5.14 20.33 -22.45
C PRO A 93 -5.52 21.67 -21.82
N ARG A 94 -6.52 22.35 -22.41
CA ARG A 94 -6.95 23.72 -22.05
C ARG A 94 -7.59 23.84 -20.65
N THR A 95 -7.93 22.73 -20.00
CA THR A 95 -8.64 22.70 -18.71
C THR A 95 -8.02 21.65 -17.77
N SER A 96 -8.03 21.89 -16.46
CA SER A 96 -7.50 20.95 -15.46
C SER A 96 -8.26 19.62 -15.42
N SER A 97 -9.58 19.64 -15.67
CA SER A 97 -10.38 18.42 -15.89
C SER A 97 -9.91 17.60 -17.11
N GLY A 98 -9.15 18.22 -18.03
CA GLY A 98 -8.54 17.56 -19.17
C GLY A 98 -7.23 16.84 -18.86
N GLU A 99 -6.51 17.18 -17.78
CA GLU A 99 -5.20 16.56 -17.47
C GLU A 99 -5.33 15.07 -17.15
N ILE A 100 -6.33 14.69 -16.36
CA ILE A 100 -6.61 13.31 -15.93
C ILE A 100 -7.59 12.65 -16.92
N GLY A 101 -7.32 12.72 -18.22
CA GLY A 101 -8.24 12.10 -19.19
C GLY A 101 -7.96 12.32 -20.66
N TRP A 102 -7.26 13.39 -21.04
CA TRP A 102 -7.04 13.70 -22.47
C TRP A 102 -6.25 12.63 -23.24
N ARG A 103 -5.41 11.85 -22.55
CA ARG A 103 -4.76 10.67 -23.15
C ARG A 103 -5.72 9.51 -23.26
N SER A 104 -6.59 9.29 -22.26
CA SER A 104 -7.59 8.21 -22.30
C SER A 104 -8.66 8.41 -23.38
N THR A 105 -8.90 9.64 -23.83
CA THR A 105 -9.81 9.92 -24.95
C THR A 105 -9.20 9.61 -26.31
N GLN A 106 -7.87 9.50 -26.42
CA GLN A 106 -7.20 9.10 -27.65
C GLN A 106 -7.40 7.60 -27.93
N PRO A 107 -7.87 7.20 -29.11
CA PRO A 107 -8.10 5.79 -29.45
C PRO A 107 -6.91 4.87 -29.17
N GLN A 108 -5.69 5.36 -29.43
CA GLN A 108 -4.43 4.64 -29.23
C GLN A 108 -4.00 4.48 -27.76
N CYS A 109 -4.62 5.20 -26.83
CA CYS A 109 -4.26 5.21 -25.41
C CYS A 109 -5.43 4.76 -24.52
N ARG A 110 -6.47 4.16 -25.10
CA ARG A 110 -7.54 3.50 -24.33
C ARG A 110 -6.97 2.28 -23.63
N LEU A 111 -7.20 2.18 -22.33
CA LEU A 111 -6.81 1.01 -21.52
C LEU A 111 -7.60 -0.25 -21.94
N GLU A 112 -8.82 -0.06 -22.44
CA GLU A 112 -9.68 -1.11 -22.97
C GLU A 112 -9.23 -1.55 -24.37
N ARG A 113 -8.07 -2.20 -24.46
CA ARG A 113 -7.49 -2.67 -25.74
C ARG A 113 -8.40 -3.63 -26.49
N TYR A 114 -9.25 -4.34 -25.76
CA TYR A 114 -10.16 -5.34 -26.32
C TYR A 114 -11.65 -4.94 -26.29
N GLY A 115 -11.96 -3.77 -25.71
CA GLY A 115 -13.27 -3.14 -25.76
C GLY A 115 -14.44 -3.99 -25.26
N ARG A 116 -15.65 -3.57 -25.64
CA ARG A 116 -16.94 -4.16 -25.28
C ARG A 116 -17.24 -5.50 -25.97
N TYR A 117 -16.29 -6.00 -26.78
CA TYR A 117 -16.45 -7.20 -27.63
C TYR A 117 -15.76 -8.44 -27.05
N THR A 118 -14.97 -8.31 -25.97
CA THR A 118 -14.48 -9.48 -25.26
C THR A 118 -15.50 -9.95 -24.24
N LYS A 119 -15.79 -11.26 -24.30
CA LYS A 119 -16.55 -11.90 -23.23
C LYS A 119 -15.68 -11.87 -21.97
N PRO A 120 -16.25 -11.55 -20.79
CA PRO A 120 -15.51 -11.66 -19.53
C PRO A 120 -15.00 -13.09 -19.37
N VAL A 121 -13.82 -13.24 -18.78
CA VAL A 121 -13.27 -14.56 -18.46
C VAL A 121 -14.30 -15.30 -17.59
N PRO A 122 -14.72 -16.51 -17.97
CA PRO A 122 -15.68 -17.26 -17.16
C PRO A 122 -15.09 -17.52 -15.78
N GLY A 123 -15.93 -17.44 -14.73
CA GLY A 123 -15.50 -17.79 -13.37
C GLY A 123 -15.02 -19.24 -13.29
N VAL A 124 -14.23 -19.54 -12.24
CA VAL A 124 -13.54 -20.84 -12.06
C VAL A 124 -14.49 -22.04 -12.26
N LEU A 125 -15.69 -21.99 -11.68
CA LEU A 125 -16.72 -23.03 -11.83
C LEU A 125 -17.09 -23.33 -13.29
N LYS A 126 -17.28 -22.27 -14.09
CA LYS A 126 -17.63 -22.39 -15.51
C LYS A 126 -16.41 -22.78 -16.36
N SER A 127 -15.20 -22.44 -15.93
CA SER A 127 -13.97 -22.91 -16.58
C SER A 127 -13.72 -24.41 -16.36
N LEU A 128 -14.16 -24.95 -15.21
CA LEU A 128 -13.98 -26.34 -14.82
C LEU A 128 -15.21 -27.23 -15.13
N ASN A 129 -16.27 -26.66 -15.73
CA ASN A 129 -17.56 -27.34 -15.94
C ASN A 129 -18.12 -28.00 -14.66
N TRP A 130 -17.95 -27.36 -13.51
CA TRP A 130 -18.44 -27.91 -12.25
C TRP A 130 -19.96 -27.73 -12.11
N PRO A 131 -20.65 -28.70 -11.48
CA PRO A 131 -22.07 -28.57 -11.21
C PRO A 131 -22.32 -27.38 -10.25
N PRO A 132 -23.45 -26.67 -10.41
CA PRO A 132 -23.78 -25.51 -9.58
C PRO A 132 -24.00 -25.88 -8.10
N GLU A 133 -24.20 -27.17 -7.81
CA GLU A 133 -24.32 -27.74 -6.46
C GLU A 133 -23.00 -27.73 -5.67
N SER A 134 -21.85 -27.48 -6.33
CA SER A 134 -20.53 -27.45 -5.69
C SER A 134 -20.23 -26.18 -4.89
N VAL A 135 -21.15 -25.22 -4.87
CA VAL A 135 -20.97 -23.88 -4.27
C VAL A 135 -21.83 -23.68 -3.02
N ASP A 136 -22.36 -24.76 -2.46
CA ASP A 136 -23.13 -24.78 -1.21
C ASP A 136 -22.21 -24.75 0.03
#